data_AF-A0A661T6X7-F1
#
_entry.id   AF-A0A661T6X7-F1
#
_cell.length_a   1.000
_cell.length_b   1.000
_cell.length_c   1.000
_cell.angle_alpha   90.00
_cell.angle_beta   90.00
_cell.angle_gamma   90.00
#
_symmetry.space_group_name_H-M   'P 1'
#
loop_
_entity.id
_entity.type
_entity.pdbx_description
1 polymer ?
#
loop_
_entity_poly.entity_id
_entity_poly.type
_entity_poly.pdbx_seq_one_letter_code
_entity_poly.pdbx_strand_id
1 'polypeptide(L)'
;MRTLLSALFLLIWLFPVNAFCGCIKGDCHNGNGTFIFDNGDKYVGHFKDGKMHGHGTLVSPDGEKYVGEFKNNMLDGHGTLVRPNGVKYVGEFKNSKLNGRGTLTSPDGKKLTGRFKNGEFIGK
;
A
#
# COMPACT_ATOMS: atom_id res chain seq x y z
N MET A 1 -25.02 -13.36 -57.00
CA MET A 1 -24.18 -14.55 -56.72
C MET A 1 -23.77 -14.47 -55.27
N ARG A 2 -24.14 -15.47 -54.46
CA ARG A 2 -23.84 -15.55 -53.01
C ARG A 2 -22.43 -16.09 -52.76
N THR A 3 -21.90 -15.79 -51.58
CA THR A 3 -20.92 -16.49 -50.71
C THR A 3 -19.86 -15.49 -50.21
N LEU A 4 -19.32 -15.52 -48.98
CA LEU A 4 -19.60 -16.14 -47.69
C LEU A 4 -18.68 -15.41 -46.68
N LEU A 5 -19.06 -15.42 -45.40
CA LEU A 5 -18.29 -14.92 -44.25
C LEU A 5 -16.81 -15.32 -44.25
N SER A 6 -15.94 -14.42 -43.79
CA SER A 6 -14.79 -14.79 -42.96
C SER A 6 -14.54 -13.73 -41.89
N ALA A 7 -15.22 -13.91 -40.76
CA ALA A 7 -14.82 -13.32 -39.50
C ALA A 7 -13.48 -13.92 -39.09
N LEU A 8 -12.47 -13.09 -38.80
CA LEU A 8 -11.27 -13.53 -38.09
C LEU A 8 -10.95 -12.52 -36.98
N PHE A 9 -11.59 -12.78 -35.84
CA PHE A 9 -11.06 -12.64 -34.48
C PHE A 9 -10.61 -11.25 -33.99
N LEU A 10 -11.61 -10.42 -33.66
CA LEU A 10 -11.57 -9.57 -32.47
C LEU A 10 -11.52 -10.49 -31.22
N LEU A 11 -10.32 -10.83 -30.72
CA LEU A 11 -10.15 -11.66 -29.51
C LEU A 11 -9.37 -10.93 -28.40
N ILE A 12 -9.64 -9.65 -28.19
CA ILE A 12 -9.07 -8.87 -27.06
C ILE A 12 -10.18 -8.17 -26.29
N TRP A 13 -11.25 -8.87 -25.90
CA TRP A 13 -12.32 -8.25 -25.08
C TRP A 13 -13.02 -9.22 -24.10
N LEU A 14 -12.44 -10.38 -23.78
CA LEU A 14 -13.03 -11.35 -22.84
C LEU A 14 -12.03 -12.01 -21.88
N PHE A 15 -10.85 -11.42 -21.68
CA PHE A 15 -10.09 -11.75 -20.48
C PHE A 15 -10.50 -10.74 -19.42
N PRO A 16 -11.31 -11.12 -18.41
CA PRO A 16 -11.30 -10.34 -17.19
C PRO A 16 -9.82 -10.25 -16.80
N VAL A 17 -9.32 -9.05 -16.55
CA VAL A 17 -8.10 -8.87 -15.76
C VAL A 17 -8.42 -9.46 -14.40
N ASN A 18 -8.31 -10.78 -14.29
CA ASN A 18 -8.46 -11.48 -13.04
C ASN A 18 -7.43 -10.84 -12.12
N ALA A 19 -7.91 -10.18 -11.09
CA ALA A 19 -7.07 -9.69 -10.02
C ALA A 19 -6.40 -10.93 -9.42
N PHE A 20 -5.17 -11.20 -9.86
CA PHE A 20 -4.36 -12.26 -9.28
C PHE A 20 -3.95 -11.78 -7.90
N CYS A 21 -4.63 -12.27 -6.88
CA CYS A 21 -4.17 -12.19 -5.50
C CYS A 21 -2.98 -13.14 -5.35
N GLY A 22 -1.89 -12.65 -4.78
CA GLY A 22 -0.68 -13.43 -4.57
C GLY A 22 0.60 -12.67 -4.87
N CYS A 23 1.72 -13.41 -4.81
CA CYS A 23 3.03 -12.90 -5.15
C CYS A 23 3.17 -12.81 -6.68
N ILE A 24 3.34 -11.59 -7.19
CA ILE A 24 3.46 -11.34 -8.64
C ILE A 24 4.91 -11.07 -9.07
N LYS A 25 5.83 -10.86 -8.14
CA LYS A 25 7.25 -10.65 -8.41
C LYS A 25 8.12 -10.91 -7.17
N GLY A 26 9.31 -11.48 -7.36
CA GLY A 26 10.32 -11.60 -6.31
C GLY A 26 10.03 -12.70 -5.29
N ASP A 27 10.60 -12.56 -4.09
CA ASP A 27 10.43 -13.50 -2.98
C ASP A 27 9.51 -12.88 -1.92
N CYS A 28 8.24 -13.27 -1.96
CA CYS A 28 7.24 -12.83 -0.99
C CYS A 28 7.23 -13.67 0.30
N HIS A 29 8.25 -14.51 0.54
CA HIS A 29 8.39 -15.27 1.77
C HIS A 29 9.53 -14.72 2.64
N ASN A 30 10.76 -14.60 2.11
CA ASN A 30 11.95 -14.20 2.88
C ASN A 30 12.89 -13.23 2.13
N GLY A 31 12.34 -12.40 1.24
CA GLY A 31 13.13 -11.44 0.48
C GLY A 31 12.30 -10.26 0.01
N ASN A 32 12.76 -9.60 -1.05
CA ASN A 32 12.02 -8.49 -1.65
C ASN A 32 11.02 -9.02 -2.67
N GLY A 33 9.76 -8.59 -2.55
CA GLY A 33 8.69 -9.04 -3.42
C GLY A 33 7.64 -7.97 -3.72
N THR A 34 6.75 -8.31 -4.63
CA THR A 34 5.51 -7.58 -4.90
C THR A 34 4.34 -8.52 -4.73
N PHE A 35 3.43 -8.19 -3.82
CA PHE A 35 2.27 -8.99 -3.48
C PHE A 35 1.00 -8.16 -3.64
N ILE A 36 -0.03 -8.77 -4.22
CA ILE A 36 -1.38 -8.21 -4.29
C ILE A 36 -2.25 -9.00 -3.31
N PHE A 37 -2.83 -8.32 -2.33
CA PHE A 37 -3.72 -8.91 -1.34
C PHE A 37 -5.15 -9.05 -1.87
N ASP A 38 -5.97 -9.85 -1.17
CA ASP A 38 -7.36 -10.11 -1.54
C ASP A 38 -8.25 -8.86 -1.56
N ASN A 39 -7.90 -7.85 -0.76
CA ASN A 39 -8.58 -6.55 -0.75
C ASN A 39 -8.08 -5.60 -1.87
N GLY A 40 -7.17 -6.06 -2.73
CA GLY A 40 -6.55 -5.29 -3.81
C GLY A 40 -5.36 -4.44 -3.39
N ASP A 41 -4.97 -4.43 -2.11
CA ASP A 41 -3.77 -3.73 -1.66
C ASP A 41 -2.54 -4.31 -2.35
N LYS A 42 -1.63 -3.44 -2.75
CA LYS A 42 -0.35 -3.82 -3.34
C LYS A 42 0.78 -3.44 -2.40
N TYR A 43 1.56 -4.43 -1.99
CA TYR A 43 2.79 -4.22 -1.26
C TYR A 43 4.01 -4.48 -2.14
N VAL A 44 4.99 -3.58 -2.05
CA VAL A 44 6.32 -3.72 -2.65
C VAL A 44 7.34 -3.49 -1.54
N GLY A 45 8.08 -4.52 -1.17
CA GLY A 45 9.05 -4.41 -0.09
C GLY A 45 9.56 -5.76 0.38
N HIS A 46 10.16 -5.75 1.56
CA HIS A 46 10.77 -6.93 2.15
C HIS A 46 9.72 -7.80 2.88
N PHE A 47 9.90 -9.11 2.79
CA PHE A 47 9.10 -10.13 3.43
C PHE A 47 9.96 -10.96 4.38
N LYS A 48 9.35 -11.38 5.48
CA LYS A 48 9.92 -12.36 6.41
C LYS A 48 8.83 -13.32 6.86
N ASP A 49 9.04 -14.62 6.68
CA ASP A 49 8.07 -15.67 6.98
C ASP A 49 6.69 -15.39 6.34
N GLY A 50 6.69 -14.87 5.11
CA GLY A 50 5.46 -14.52 4.37
C GLY A 50 4.75 -13.25 4.84
N LYS A 51 5.37 -12.46 5.74
CA LYS A 51 4.79 -11.22 6.27
C LYS A 51 5.58 -10.01 5.78
N MET A 52 4.88 -8.89 5.53
CA MET A 52 5.52 -7.59 5.29
C MET A 52 6.42 -7.26 6.48
N HIS A 53 7.69 -6.96 6.20
CA HIS A 53 8.72 -6.74 7.20
C HIS A 53 9.84 -5.84 6.68
N GLY A 54 10.45 -5.03 7.53
CA GLY A 54 11.48 -4.09 7.09
C GLY A 54 10.89 -2.97 6.23
N HIS A 55 11.62 -2.47 5.24
CA HIS A 55 11.15 -1.33 4.44
C HIS A 55 10.24 -1.77 3.29
N GLY A 56 9.19 -0.99 3.04
CA GLY A 56 8.31 -1.22 1.89
C GLY A 56 7.38 -0.07 1.58
N THR A 57 6.56 -0.29 0.56
CA THR A 57 5.48 0.58 0.13
C THR A 57 4.20 -0.23 0.05
N LEU A 58 3.16 0.19 0.76
CA LEU A 58 1.80 -0.35 0.68
C LEU A 58 0.92 0.69 0.00
N VAL A 59 0.17 0.27 -1.02
CA VAL A 59 -0.79 1.12 -1.74
C VAL A 59 -2.13 0.39 -1.80
N SER A 60 -3.18 1.03 -1.32
CA SER A 60 -4.54 0.53 -1.42
C SER A 60 -5.21 0.95 -2.74
N PRO A 61 -6.27 0.25 -3.18
CA PRO A 61 -7.00 0.61 -4.40
C PRO A 61 -7.62 2.01 -4.36
N ASP A 62 -7.97 2.52 -3.19
CA ASP A 62 -8.53 3.87 -3.00
C ASP A 62 -7.48 4.99 -3.01
N GLY A 63 -6.19 4.63 -3.07
CA GLY A 63 -5.07 5.56 -3.19
C GLY A 63 -4.39 5.94 -1.87
N GLU A 64 -4.76 5.32 -0.73
CA GLU A 64 -3.94 5.43 0.48
C GLU A 64 -2.57 4.80 0.21
N LYS A 65 -1.51 5.50 0.62
CA LYS A 65 -0.13 5.07 0.40
C LYS A 65 0.67 5.21 1.67
N TYR A 66 1.29 4.13 2.09
CA TYR A 66 2.30 4.12 3.14
C TYR A 66 3.67 3.75 2.57
N VAL A 67 4.70 4.50 2.95
CA VAL A 67 6.11 4.20 2.66
C VAL A 67 6.87 4.26 3.98
N GLY A 68 7.47 3.16 4.40
CA GLY A 68 8.16 3.11 5.68
C GLY A 68 8.49 1.70 6.12
N GLU A 69 8.66 1.56 7.43
CA GLU A 69 9.00 0.32 8.10
C GLU A 69 7.75 -0.52 8.42
N PHE A 70 7.92 -1.83 8.32
CA PHE A 70 6.91 -2.85 8.60
C PHE A 70 7.44 -3.88 9.57
N LYS A 71 6.57 -4.40 10.41
CA LYS A 71 6.85 -5.55 11.27
C LYS A 71 5.63 -6.44 11.36
N ASN A 72 5.74 -7.68 10.87
CA ASN A 72 4.69 -8.68 10.95
C ASN A 72 3.34 -8.18 10.38
N ASN A 73 3.37 -7.63 9.17
CA ASN A 73 2.21 -7.03 8.48
C ASN A 73 1.70 -5.70 9.05
N MET A 74 2.34 -5.14 10.07
CA MET A 74 1.94 -3.85 10.65
C MET A 74 2.91 -2.75 10.26
N LEU A 75 2.41 -1.52 10.10
CA LEU A 75 3.26 -0.33 10.01
C LEU A 75 3.91 -0.13 11.38
N ASP A 76 5.24 -0.13 11.45
CA ASP A 76 5.99 -0.10 12.71
C ASP A 76 7.35 0.55 12.46
N GLY A 77 7.77 1.51 13.28
CA GLY A 77 8.98 2.31 13.01
C GLY A 77 8.65 3.62 12.30
N HIS A 78 9.56 4.16 11.49
CA HIS A 78 9.32 5.43 10.81
C HIS A 78 8.65 5.23 9.45
N GLY A 79 7.76 6.15 9.08
CA GLY A 79 7.15 6.13 7.76
C GLY A 79 6.41 7.40 7.39
N THR A 80 5.93 7.39 6.15
CA THR A 80 5.06 8.41 5.56
C THR A 80 3.76 7.77 5.12
N LEU A 81 2.64 8.23 5.67
CA LEU A 81 1.29 7.87 5.25
C LEU A 81 0.67 9.04 4.48
N VAL A 82 0.16 8.80 3.29
CA VAL A 82 -0.61 9.76 2.49
C VAL A 82 -1.99 9.17 2.26
N ARG A 83 -3.02 9.90 2.66
CA ARG A 83 -4.42 9.51 2.48
C ARG A 83 -4.97 10.03 1.15
N PRO A 84 -6.02 9.40 0.59
CA PRO A 84 -6.65 9.86 -0.66
C PRO A 84 -7.12 11.32 -0.60
N ASN A 85 -7.53 11.79 0.58
CA ASN A 85 -7.95 13.18 0.79
C ASN A 85 -6.78 14.19 0.86
N GLY A 86 -5.53 13.77 0.65
CA GLY A 86 -4.35 14.62 0.66
C GLY A 86 -3.72 14.83 2.05
N VAL A 87 -4.31 14.30 3.12
CA VAL A 87 -3.70 14.34 4.46
C VAL A 87 -2.43 13.49 4.46
N LYS A 88 -1.32 14.08 4.91
CA LYS A 88 -0.02 13.40 5.01
C LYS A 88 0.42 13.33 6.47
N TYR A 89 0.90 12.18 6.91
CA TYR A 89 1.63 12.04 8.17
C TYR A 89 3.04 11.55 7.90
N VAL A 90 4.02 12.15 8.58
CA VAL A 90 5.42 11.69 8.61
C VAL A 90 5.83 11.54 10.07
N GLY A 91 6.24 10.34 10.48
CA GLY A 91 6.62 10.11 11.86
C GLY A 91 6.69 8.64 12.22
N GLU A 92 6.61 8.39 13.52
CA GLU A 92 6.69 7.07 14.11
C GLU A 92 5.32 6.35 14.12
N PHE A 93 5.37 5.04 13.90
CA PHE A 93 4.25 4.12 13.90
C PHE A 93 4.51 2.96 14.87
N LYS A 94 3.44 2.50 15.51
CA LYS A 94 3.44 1.28 16.32
C LYS A 94 2.16 0.51 16.09
N ASN A 95 2.26 -0.75 15.67
CA ASN A 95 1.10 -1.61 15.41
C ASN A 95 0.05 -0.91 14.52
N SER A 96 0.50 -0.33 13.41
CA SER A 96 -0.34 0.40 12.44
C SER A 96 -1.00 1.68 12.96
N LYS A 97 -0.57 2.22 14.11
CA LYS A 97 -1.04 3.49 14.67
C LYS A 97 0.07 4.52 14.73
N LEU A 98 -0.29 5.78 14.53
CA LEU A 98 0.57 6.95 14.79
C LEU A 98 1.01 6.89 16.26
N ASN A 99 2.30 6.81 16.53
CA ASN A 99 2.81 6.62 17.89
C ASN A 99 4.26 7.07 17.98
N GLY A 100 4.56 8.04 18.85
CA GLY A 100 5.87 8.69 18.92
C GLY A 100 5.82 10.10 18.33
N ARG A 101 6.94 10.63 17.84
CA ARG A 101 6.99 11.97 17.24
C ARG A 101 6.55 11.92 15.78
N GLY A 102 5.86 12.97 15.33
CA GLY A 102 5.48 13.09 13.93
C GLY A 102 4.91 14.46 13.57
N THR A 103 4.64 14.62 12.28
CA THR A 103 3.99 15.80 11.71
C THR A 103 2.83 15.36 10.83
N LEU A 104 1.62 15.76 11.19
CA LEU A 104 0.44 15.68 10.33
C LEU A 104 0.33 16.96 9.52
N THR A 105 0.19 16.84 8.20
CA THR A 105 0.02 17.95 7.26
C THR A 105 -1.34 17.80 6.58
N SER A 106 -2.19 18.81 6.67
CA SER A 106 -3.47 18.85 5.96
C SER A 106 -3.27 19.19 4.48
N PRO A 107 -4.29 19.00 3.63
CA PRO A 107 -4.18 19.28 2.19
C PRO A 107 -3.87 20.75 1.87
N ASP A 108 -4.29 21.68 2.74
CA ASP A 108 -3.97 23.11 2.64
C ASP A 108 -2.57 23.49 3.18
N GLY A 109 -1.79 22.50 3.63
CA GLY A 109 -0.41 22.67 4.07
C GLY A 109 -0.23 23.03 5.56
N LYS A 110 -1.30 23.16 6.35
CA LYS A 110 -1.17 23.37 7.81
C LYS A 110 -0.52 22.15 8.45
N LYS A 111 0.37 22.38 9.42
CA LYS A 111 1.16 21.34 10.09
C LYS A 111 0.83 21.25 11.58
N LEU A 112 0.58 20.04 12.04
CA LEU A 112 0.49 19.66 13.44
C LEU A 112 1.66 18.74 13.79
N THR A 113 2.69 19.32 14.40
CA THR A 113 3.90 18.62 14.84
C THR A 113 3.88 18.40 16.34
N GLY A 114 4.16 17.18 16.79
CA GLY A 114 4.26 16.83 18.20
C GLY A 114 4.29 15.32 18.41
N ARG A 115 3.83 14.88 19.57
CA ARG A 115 3.74 13.49 19.99
C ARG A 115 2.35 12.93 19.71
N PHE A 116 2.32 11.66 19.31
CA PHE A 116 1.12 10.88 19.07
C PHE A 116 1.14 9.62 19.93
N LYS A 117 -0.02 9.17 20.40
CA LYS A 117 -0.19 7.90 21.11
C LYS A 117 -1.46 7.25 20.63
N ASN A 118 -1.36 6.01 20.14
CA ASN A 118 -2.51 5.23 19.65
C ASN A 118 -3.35 5.95 18.58
N GLY A 119 -2.74 6.79 17.75
CA GLY A 119 -3.45 7.57 16.72
C GLY A 119 -3.84 8.98 17.14
N GLU A 120 -3.76 9.31 18.43
CA GLU A 120 -4.21 10.61 18.95
C GLU A 120 -3.04 11.55 19.18
N PHE A 121 -3.23 12.85 18.90
CA PHE A 121 -2.26 13.89 19.21
C PHE A 121 -2.30 14.21 20.71
N ILE A 122 -1.15 14.14 21.37
CA ILE A 122 -1.06 14.34 22.84
C ILE A 122 -0.29 15.63 23.22
N GLY A 123 0.12 16.44 22.26
CA GLY A 123 0.86 17.69 22.50
C GLY A 123 2.26 17.70 21.89
N LYS A 124 2.96 18.82 22.06
CA LYS A 124 4.34 19.01 21.57
C LYS A 124 5.35 18.34 22.47
#